data_AF-A0A1V5TUB9-F1
#
_entry.id   AF-A0A1V5TUB9-F1
#
_cell.length_a   1.000
_cell.length_b   1.000
_cell.length_c   1.000
_cell.angle_alpha   90.00
_cell.angle_beta   90.00
_cell.angle_gamma   90.00
#
_symmetry.space_group_name_H-M   'P 1'
#
loop_
_entity.id
_entity.type
_entity.pdbx_description
1 polymer ?
#
loop_
_entity_poly.entity_id
_entity_poly.type
_entity_poly.pdbx_seq_one_letter_code
_entity_poly.pdbx_strand_id
1 'polypeptide(L)'
;MDFKTDAFMYLLGSAVAAFCIVQSFFFLVKAWRQGKKLGLSSRTMKNTAVSAALFTVAPAIAVLATVITLAGALGIVLPWIRLTVIGNISYEVTAVQSALEGFGVKSGLAVAIADREIFTAAAWVMTVGSVFPLVLLPLLLKRIQKKIGKVTGRDTKWADLMSAAAFIGLIAAFIARALAGAGDKNIAGDGAGVMSVLTLFAAVGFMLPLQKICDKYSIKWLEPFAMPASMILAMVVALLAAQLLPANFVVLEWRG
;
A
#
# COMPACT_ATOMS: atom_id res chain seq x y z
N MET A 1 4.56 -27.35 5.28
CA MET A 1 3.24 -26.70 5.38
C MET A 1 3.44 -25.21 5.17
N ASP A 2 2.81 -24.64 4.14
CA ASP A 2 2.86 -23.21 3.87
C ASP A 2 2.04 -22.48 4.94
N PHE A 3 2.72 -21.90 5.92
CA PHE A 3 2.09 -21.22 7.06
C PHE A 3 1.30 -19.96 6.63
N LYS A 4 1.52 -19.46 5.41
CA LYS A 4 0.85 -18.27 4.88
C LYS A 4 -0.58 -18.54 4.41
N THR A 5 -0.88 -19.80 4.08
CA THR A 5 -2.16 -20.27 3.52
C THR A 5 -2.80 -21.38 4.35
N ASP A 6 -2.34 -21.56 5.59
CA ASP A 6 -2.87 -22.59 6.48
C ASP A 6 -4.33 -22.29 6.90
N ALA A 7 -5.06 -23.34 7.30
CA ALA A 7 -6.47 -23.24 7.69
C ALA A 7 -6.69 -22.22 8.82
N PHE A 8 -5.71 -22.09 9.72
CA PHE A 8 -5.70 -21.07 10.78
C PHE A 8 -5.72 -19.64 10.23
N MET A 9 -4.90 -19.34 9.22
CA MET A 9 -4.82 -18.01 8.62
C MET A 9 -6.15 -17.65 7.94
N TYR A 10 -6.73 -18.57 7.17
CA TYR A 10 -8.03 -18.34 6.54
C TYR A 10 -9.16 -18.19 7.56
N LEU A 11 -9.14 -18.97 8.65
CA LEU A 11 -10.10 -18.83 9.74
C LEU A 11 -9.98 -17.45 10.39
N LEU A 12 -8.76 -17.00 10.70
CA LEU A 12 -8.51 -15.67 11.23
C LEU A 12 -9.00 -14.58 10.27
N GLY A 13 -8.68 -14.70 8.98
CA GLY A 13 -9.09 -13.73 7.97
C GLY A 13 -10.60 -13.65 7.80
N SER A 14 -11.28 -14.79 7.75
CA SER A 14 -12.74 -14.84 7.69
C SER A 14 -13.40 -14.27 8.95
N ALA A 15 -12.83 -14.51 10.14
CA ALA A 15 -13.33 -13.96 11.40
C ALA A 15 -13.21 -12.43 11.43
N VAL A 16 -12.07 -11.87 11.00
CA VAL A 16 -11.87 -10.42 10.90
C VAL A 16 -12.83 -9.80 9.87
N ALA A 17 -12.95 -10.41 8.70
CA ALA A 17 -13.89 -9.95 7.67
C ALA A 17 -15.33 -9.96 8.17
N ALA A 18 -15.75 -11.04 8.84
CA ALA A 18 -17.08 -11.14 9.46
C ALA A 18 -17.29 -10.05 10.51
N PHE A 19 -16.31 -9.80 11.37
CA PHE A 19 -16.36 -8.74 12.38
C PHE A 19 -16.56 -7.36 11.73
N CYS A 20 -15.79 -7.03 10.68
CA CYS A 20 -15.91 -5.76 9.95
C CYS A 20 -17.27 -5.61 9.27
N ILE A 21 -17.82 -6.69 8.69
CA ILE A 21 -19.15 -6.69 8.06
C ILE A 21 -20.24 -6.44 9.10
N VAL A 22 -20.19 -7.14 10.25
CA VAL A 22 -21.15 -6.99 11.33
C VAL A 22 -21.11 -5.56 11.89
N GLN A 23 -19.92 -5.01 12.14
CA GLN A 23 -19.72 -3.62 12.56
C GLN A 23 -20.31 -2.62 11.54
N SER A 24 -20.03 -2.81 10.26
CA SER A 24 -20.52 -1.94 9.18
C SER A 24 -22.04 -1.95 9.11
N PHE A 25 -22.67 -3.13 9.19
CA PHE A 25 -24.12 -3.26 9.24
C PHE A 25 -24.73 -2.61 10.49
N PHE A 26 -24.13 -2.82 11.66
CA PHE A 26 -24.59 -2.22 12.91
C PHE A 26 -24.62 -0.68 12.82
N PHE A 27 -23.54 -0.06 12.33
CA PHE A 27 -23.48 1.38 12.16
C PHE A 27 -24.40 1.89 11.06
N LEU A 28 -24.55 1.16 9.96
CA LEU A 28 -25.49 1.50 8.89
C LEU A 28 -26.93 1.56 9.40
N VAL A 29 -27.35 0.55 10.17
CA VAL A 29 -28.69 0.52 10.80
C VAL A 29 -28.88 1.69 11.76
N LYS A 30 -27.87 1.98 12.60
CA LYS A 30 -27.93 3.09 13.55
C LYS A 30 -28.01 4.44 12.85
N ALA A 31 -27.21 4.65 11.80
CA ALA A 31 -27.24 5.85 10.96
C ALA A 31 -28.60 6.01 10.28
N TRP A 32 -29.19 4.93 9.76
CA TRP A 32 -30.51 4.93 9.13
C TRP A 32 -31.62 5.33 10.11
N ARG A 33 -31.60 4.76 11.32
CA ARG A 33 -32.55 5.11 12.39
C ARG A 33 -32.41 6.57 12.81
N GLN A 34 -31.18 7.07 12.92
CA GLN A 34 -30.93 8.48 13.27
C GLN A 34 -31.39 9.43 12.16
N GLY A 35 -31.15 9.09 10.88
CA GLY A 35 -31.63 9.85 9.74
C GLY A 35 -33.15 9.99 9.72
N LYS A 36 -33.88 8.92 10.01
CA LYS A 36 -35.35 8.97 10.17
C LYS A 36 -35.79 9.88 11.32
N LYS A 37 -35.12 9.83 12.48
CA LYS A 37 -35.43 10.71 13.63
C LYS A 37 -35.22 12.19 13.32
N LEU A 38 -34.28 12.50 12.44
CA LEU A 38 -33.99 13.87 11.97
C LEU A 38 -34.93 14.33 10.85
N GLY A 39 -35.90 13.50 10.43
CA GLY A 39 -36.87 13.85 9.38
C GLY A 39 -36.31 13.74 7.95
N LEU A 40 -35.19 13.05 7.73
CA LEU A 40 -34.65 12.85 6.38
C LEU A 40 -35.59 11.98 5.54
N SER A 41 -35.82 12.38 4.29
CA SER A 41 -36.67 11.62 3.38
C SER A 41 -36.06 10.24 3.07
N SER A 42 -36.92 9.22 2.98
CA SER A 42 -36.46 7.86 2.63
C SER A 42 -35.82 7.79 1.25
N ARG A 43 -36.21 8.68 0.32
CA ARG A 43 -35.61 8.78 -1.01
C ARG A 43 -34.18 9.32 -0.93
N THR A 44 -33.95 10.36 -0.15
CA THR A 44 -32.62 10.93 0.05
C THR A 44 -31.68 9.89 0.67
N MET A 45 -32.10 9.22 1.74
CA MET A 45 -31.26 8.20 2.40
C MET A 45 -30.92 7.03 1.47
N LYS A 46 -31.87 6.54 0.66
CA LYS A 46 -31.62 5.49 -0.33
C LYS A 46 -30.65 5.94 -1.41
N ASN A 47 -30.86 7.13 -1.98
CA ASN A 47 -29.99 7.68 -3.00
C ASN A 47 -28.56 7.84 -2.47
N THR A 48 -28.38 8.37 -1.25
CA THR A 48 -27.07 8.48 -0.62
C THR A 48 -26.39 7.13 -0.43
N ALA A 49 -27.12 6.10 0.02
CA ALA A 49 -26.56 4.76 0.19
C ALA A 49 -26.12 4.13 -1.15
N VAL A 50 -26.94 4.27 -2.20
CA VAL A 50 -26.62 3.77 -3.54
C VAL A 50 -25.42 4.51 -4.11
N SER A 51 -25.39 5.84 -4.01
CA SER A 51 -24.25 6.64 -4.48
C SER A 51 -22.96 6.29 -3.73
N ALA A 52 -23.03 6.08 -2.41
CA ALA A 52 -21.87 5.64 -1.64
C ALA A 52 -21.39 4.25 -2.07
N ALA A 53 -22.30 3.30 -2.25
CA ALA A 53 -21.96 1.95 -2.72
C ALA A 53 -21.29 1.98 -4.10
N LEU A 54 -21.86 2.71 -5.06
CA LEU A 54 -21.29 2.86 -6.40
C LEU A 54 -19.91 3.54 -6.34
N PHE A 55 -19.73 4.53 -5.48
CA PHE A 55 -18.46 5.23 -5.32
C PHE A 55 -17.35 4.33 -4.74
N THR A 56 -17.70 3.32 -3.93
CA THR A 56 -16.73 2.37 -3.34
C THR A 56 -16.21 1.30 -4.29
N VAL A 57 -16.78 1.15 -5.49
CA VAL A 57 -16.36 0.12 -6.45
C VAL A 57 -14.94 0.39 -6.98
N ALA A 58 -14.57 1.66 -7.21
CA ALA A 58 -13.17 2.02 -7.56
C ALA A 58 -12.21 1.50 -6.53
N PRO A 59 -12.29 2.02 -5.29
CA PRO A 59 -11.16 1.84 -4.41
C PRO A 59 -11.08 0.37 -3.99
N ALA A 60 -12.19 -0.36 -4.01
CA ALA A 60 -12.23 -1.80 -3.78
C ALA A 60 -11.46 -2.61 -4.84
N ILE A 61 -11.61 -2.31 -6.14
CA ILE A 61 -10.86 -3.03 -7.18
C ILE A 61 -9.37 -2.68 -7.09
N ALA A 62 -9.01 -1.42 -6.77
CA ALA A 62 -7.62 -1.01 -6.57
C ALA A 62 -6.96 -1.75 -5.40
N VAL A 63 -7.70 -1.90 -4.29
CA VAL A 63 -7.28 -2.69 -3.14
C VAL A 63 -7.10 -4.16 -3.51
N LEU A 64 -8.02 -4.75 -4.29
CA LEU A 64 -7.91 -6.14 -4.74
C LEU A 64 -6.69 -6.37 -5.63
N ALA A 65 -6.41 -5.48 -6.58
CA ALA A 65 -5.20 -5.55 -7.39
C ALA A 65 -3.93 -5.55 -6.53
N THR A 66 -3.93 -4.76 -5.46
CA THR A 66 -2.80 -4.69 -4.51
C THR A 66 -2.65 -5.98 -3.70
N VAL A 67 -3.75 -6.56 -3.22
CA VAL A 67 -3.71 -7.85 -2.51
C VAL A 67 -3.00 -8.89 -3.38
N ILE A 68 -3.31 -8.92 -4.68
CA ILE A 68 -2.67 -9.83 -5.63
C ILE A 68 -1.17 -9.54 -5.76
N THR A 69 -0.77 -8.27 -5.88
CA THR A 69 0.64 -7.88 -5.97
C THR A 69 1.43 -8.28 -4.72
N LEU A 70 0.86 -8.11 -3.52
CA LEU A 70 1.51 -8.47 -2.24
C LEU A 70 1.45 -9.96 -1.94
N ALA A 71 0.50 -10.70 -2.53
CA ALA A 71 0.29 -12.12 -2.26
C ALA A 71 1.51 -12.97 -2.64
N GLY A 72 2.30 -12.56 -3.65
CA GLY A 72 3.53 -13.28 -4.03
C GLY A 72 4.55 -13.35 -2.89
N ALA A 73 4.72 -12.26 -2.14
CA ALA A 73 5.68 -12.21 -1.04
C ALA A 73 5.12 -12.77 0.28
N LEU A 74 3.88 -12.38 0.61
CA LEU A 74 3.27 -12.55 1.94
C LEU A 74 2.20 -13.63 1.99
N GLY A 75 1.83 -14.24 0.88
CA GLY A 75 0.60 -15.01 0.76
C GLY A 75 -0.63 -14.11 0.75
N ILE A 76 -1.77 -14.63 0.30
CA ILE A 76 -2.96 -13.81 0.05
C ILE A 76 -3.67 -13.33 1.33
N VAL A 77 -3.56 -14.11 2.40
CA VAL A 77 -4.40 -13.93 3.59
C VAL A 77 -3.98 -12.72 4.42
N LEU A 78 -2.68 -12.52 4.64
CA LEU A 78 -2.20 -11.39 5.45
C LEU A 78 -2.51 -10.04 4.79
N PRO A 79 -2.16 -9.76 3.51
CA PRO A 79 -2.54 -8.52 2.83
C PRO A 79 -4.06 -8.32 2.80
N TRP A 80 -4.85 -9.39 2.63
CA TRP A 80 -6.31 -9.32 2.66
C TRP A 80 -6.85 -8.83 4.01
N ILE A 81 -6.38 -9.42 5.12
CA ILE A 81 -6.76 -8.98 6.48
C ILE A 81 -6.41 -7.50 6.68
N ARG A 82 -5.18 -7.12 6.32
CA ARG A 82 -4.65 -5.79 6.55
C ARG A 82 -5.45 -4.72 5.79
N LEU A 83 -5.67 -4.95 4.50
CA LEU A 83 -6.38 -4.01 3.63
C LEU A 83 -7.90 -3.98 3.88
N THR A 84 -8.47 -5.01 4.52
CA THR A 84 -9.88 -5.01 4.96
C THR A 84 -10.12 -4.07 6.14
N VAL A 85 -9.14 -3.89 7.02
CA VAL A 85 -9.27 -3.04 8.22
C VAL A 85 -8.76 -1.62 7.96
N ILE A 86 -7.54 -1.49 7.42
CA ILE A 86 -6.92 -0.19 7.09
C ILE A 86 -6.36 -0.30 5.67
N GLY A 87 -7.16 0.12 4.70
CA GLY A 87 -6.83 0.04 3.28
C GLY A 87 -5.86 1.12 2.81
N ASN A 88 -4.59 1.10 3.25
CA ASN A 88 -3.55 1.95 2.70
C ASN A 88 -2.41 1.13 2.09
N ILE A 89 -2.47 1.01 0.77
CA ILE A 89 -1.53 0.26 -0.06
C ILE A 89 -0.09 0.76 0.11
N SER A 90 0.12 2.08 0.00
CA SER A 90 1.44 2.71 0.07
C SER A 90 2.13 2.46 1.41
N TYR A 91 1.32 2.43 2.47
CA TYR A 91 1.81 2.13 3.81
C TYR A 91 2.21 0.65 3.95
N GLU A 92 1.34 -0.28 3.57
CA GLU A 92 1.58 -1.73 3.77
C GLU A 92 2.82 -2.20 2.99
N VAL A 93 3.03 -1.72 1.76
CA VAL A 93 4.25 -2.03 0.96
C VAL A 93 5.51 -1.52 1.66
N THR A 94 5.51 -0.25 2.07
CA THR A 94 6.66 0.40 2.73
C THR A 94 6.98 -0.26 4.08
N ALA A 95 5.94 -0.61 4.84
CA ALA A 95 6.08 -1.27 6.14
C ALA A 95 6.76 -2.65 6.03
N VAL A 96 6.37 -3.44 5.03
CA VAL A 96 6.97 -4.76 4.78
C VAL A 96 8.42 -4.60 4.35
N GLN A 97 8.70 -3.69 3.41
CA GLN A 97 10.08 -3.42 2.98
C GLN A 97 10.97 -2.99 4.15
N SER A 98 10.47 -2.10 5.01
CA SER A 98 11.20 -1.66 6.21
C SER A 98 11.47 -2.81 7.19
N ALA A 99 10.50 -3.72 7.35
CA ALA A 99 10.69 -4.91 8.18
C ALA A 99 11.78 -5.83 7.59
N LEU A 100 11.72 -6.09 6.28
CA LEU A 100 12.71 -6.92 5.58
C LEU A 100 14.12 -6.35 5.69
N GLU A 101 14.28 -5.05 5.47
CA GLU A 101 15.56 -4.35 5.64
C GLU A 101 16.09 -4.46 7.08
N GLY A 102 15.22 -4.38 8.08
CA GLY A 102 15.58 -4.55 9.50
C GLY A 102 16.15 -5.93 9.83
N PHE A 103 15.74 -6.98 9.11
CA PHE A 103 16.29 -8.33 9.21
C PHE A 103 17.48 -8.58 8.26
N GLY A 104 17.93 -7.56 7.53
CA GLY A 104 19.00 -7.69 6.55
C GLY A 104 18.58 -8.46 5.29
N VAL A 105 17.27 -8.68 5.09
CA VAL A 105 16.73 -9.34 3.89
C VAL A 105 16.79 -8.35 2.74
N LYS A 106 17.73 -8.63 1.83
CA LYS A 106 18.06 -7.78 0.70
C LYS A 106 17.10 -7.96 -0.49
N SER A 107 16.51 -9.14 -0.62
CA SER A 107 15.62 -9.47 -1.74
C SER A 107 14.28 -8.70 -1.75
N GLY A 108 13.94 -8.05 -0.65
CA GLY A 108 12.69 -7.28 -0.55
C GLY A 108 11.45 -8.13 -0.85
N LEU A 109 10.48 -7.53 -1.55
CA LEU A 109 9.20 -8.18 -1.90
C LEU A 109 9.27 -9.06 -3.16
N ALA A 110 10.42 -9.15 -3.83
CA ALA A 110 10.57 -9.94 -5.06
C ALA A 110 10.57 -11.45 -4.79
N VAL A 111 10.94 -11.85 -3.57
CA VAL A 111 11.04 -13.24 -3.14
C VAL A 111 10.00 -13.54 -2.06
N ALA A 112 9.38 -14.71 -2.16
CA ALA A 112 8.46 -15.18 -1.13
C ALA A 112 9.19 -15.33 0.22
N ILE A 113 8.66 -14.69 1.27
CA ILE A 113 9.26 -14.75 2.61
C ILE A 113 9.13 -16.17 3.18
N ALA A 114 10.19 -16.98 3.14
CA ALA A 114 10.12 -18.36 3.61
C ALA A 114 10.25 -18.51 5.14
N ASP A 115 10.85 -17.52 5.79
CA ASP A 115 11.10 -17.52 7.22
C ASP A 115 9.88 -17.03 8.03
N ARG A 116 9.53 -17.79 9.08
CA ARG A 116 8.39 -17.49 9.96
C ARG A 116 8.63 -16.28 10.84
N GLU A 117 9.86 -16.06 11.30
CA GLU A 117 10.23 -14.91 12.14
C GLU A 117 10.11 -13.62 11.34
N ILE A 118 10.66 -13.60 10.13
CA ILE A 118 10.62 -12.45 9.22
C ILE A 118 9.17 -12.15 8.81
N PHE A 119 8.37 -13.18 8.51
CA PHE A 119 6.95 -13.01 8.21
C PHE A 119 6.18 -12.44 9.40
N THR A 120 6.42 -12.95 10.60
CA THR A 120 5.75 -12.49 11.82
C THR A 120 6.15 -11.04 12.14
N ALA A 121 7.43 -10.69 11.97
CA ALA A 121 7.91 -9.34 12.16
C ALA A 121 7.29 -8.36 11.15
N ALA A 122 7.22 -8.73 9.87
CA ALA A 122 6.52 -7.93 8.86
C ALA A 122 5.05 -7.69 9.24
N ALA A 123 4.34 -8.75 9.65
CA ALA A 123 2.94 -8.64 10.11
C ALA A 123 2.80 -7.70 11.32
N TRP A 124 3.75 -7.73 12.26
CA TRP A 124 3.78 -6.82 13.41
C TRP A 124 4.09 -5.38 13.03
N VAL A 125 5.08 -5.13 12.17
CA VAL A 125 5.44 -3.78 11.71
C VAL A 125 4.26 -3.13 10.99
N MET A 126 3.61 -3.87 10.08
CA MET A 126 2.38 -3.44 9.41
C MET A 126 1.28 -3.13 10.42
N THR A 127 1.07 -4.00 11.41
CA THR A 127 -0.02 -3.86 12.37
C THR A 127 0.18 -2.70 13.32
N VAL A 128 1.34 -2.63 13.97
CA VAL A 128 1.65 -1.60 14.96
C VAL A 128 1.67 -0.24 14.28
N GLY A 129 2.31 -0.09 13.12
CA GLY A 129 2.40 1.22 12.51
C GLY A 129 1.10 1.74 11.91
N SER A 130 0.07 0.91 11.66
CA SER A 130 -1.29 1.42 11.36
C SER A 130 -2.15 1.67 12.59
N VAL A 131 -1.99 0.87 13.66
CA VAL A 131 -2.72 1.07 14.92
C VAL A 131 -2.21 2.30 15.66
N PHE A 132 -0.90 2.57 15.57
CA PHE A 132 -0.26 3.66 16.29
C PHE A 132 -0.89 5.02 15.96
N PRO A 133 -1.07 5.45 14.69
CA PRO A 133 -1.80 6.66 14.36
C PRO A 133 -3.23 6.72 14.94
N LEU A 134 -3.97 5.60 14.94
CA LEU A 134 -5.35 5.58 15.45
C LEU A 134 -5.43 5.88 16.94
N VAL A 135 -4.42 5.46 17.71
CA VAL A 135 -4.31 5.78 19.15
C VAL A 135 -3.70 7.16 19.37
N LEU A 136 -2.71 7.53 18.54
CA LEU A 136 -1.98 8.77 18.66
C LEU A 136 -2.87 9.98 18.34
N LEU A 137 -3.69 9.88 17.29
CA LEU A 137 -4.56 10.96 16.82
C LEU A 137 -5.46 11.52 17.95
N PRO A 138 -6.31 10.75 18.65
CA PRO A 138 -7.16 11.33 19.70
C PRO A 138 -6.36 12.00 20.84
N LEU A 139 -5.16 11.50 21.16
CA LEU A 139 -4.33 12.01 22.26
C LEU A 139 -3.49 13.24 21.88
N LEU A 140 -2.92 13.22 20.68
CA LEU A 140 -1.91 14.18 20.24
C LEU A 140 -2.41 15.13 19.17
N LEU A 141 -3.50 14.86 18.46
CA LEU A 141 -4.02 15.73 17.39
C LEU A 141 -4.24 17.15 17.90
N LYS A 142 -4.86 17.33 19.08
CA LYS A 142 -5.05 18.67 19.66
C LYS A 142 -3.73 19.37 19.98
N ARG A 143 -2.70 18.63 20.43
CA ARG A 143 -1.37 19.19 20.74
C ARG A 143 -0.60 19.51 19.47
N ILE A 144 -0.64 18.63 18.48
CA ILE A 144 -0.03 18.79 17.16
C ILE A 144 -0.67 19.97 16.44
N GLN A 145 -2.01 20.03 16.32
CA GLN A 145 -2.71 21.16 15.70
C GLN A 145 -2.42 22.49 16.41
N LYS A 146 -2.34 22.52 17.75
CA LYS A 146 -1.94 23.73 18.48
C LYS A 146 -0.47 24.13 18.22
N LYS A 147 0.46 23.17 18.15
CA LYS A 147 1.88 23.44 17.89
C LYS A 147 2.12 23.84 16.43
N ILE A 148 1.55 23.10 15.49
CA ILE A 148 1.56 23.41 14.06
C ILE A 148 0.93 24.78 13.86
N GLY A 149 -0.26 25.07 14.41
CA GLY A 149 -0.90 26.39 14.31
C GLY A 149 -0.04 27.55 14.83
N LYS A 150 0.81 27.32 15.85
CA LYS A 150 1.79 28.31 16.32
C LYS A 150 2.98 28.52 15.38
N VAL A 151 3.36 27.48 14.62
CA VAL A 151 4.50 27.51 13.67
C VAL A 151 4.04 27.97 12.29
N THR A 152 2.92 27.45 11.77
CA THR A 152 2.31 27.85 10.50
C THR A 152 1.71 29.25 10.55
N GLY A 153 1.38 29.77 11.74
CA GLY A 153 1.03 31.18 11.92
C GLY A 153 2.20 32.16 11.68
N ARG A 154 3.44 31.66 11.60
CA ARG A 154 4.64 32.44 11.24
C ARG A 154 5.10 32.22 9.80
N ASP A 155 4.97 31.00 9.26
CA ASP A 155 5.28 30.73 7.85
C ASP A 155 4.63 29.40 7.40
N THR A 156 3.50 29.45 6.67
CA THR A 156 2.79 28.25 6.19
C THR A 156 3.64 27.42 5.22
N LYS A 157 4.55 28.07 4.49
CA LYS A 157 5.46 27.41 3.53
C LYS A 157 6.42 26.43 4.20
N TRP A 158 6.73 26.64 5.49
CA TRP A 158 7.71 25.82 6.21
C TRP A 158 7.18 24.41 6.51
N ALA A 159 5.89 24.30 6.88
CA ALA A 159 5.26 23.01 7.13
C ALA A 159 5.11 22.19 5.84
N ASP A 160 4.71 22.85 4.74
CA ASP A 160 4.59 22.20 3.44
C ASP A 160 5.96 21.73 2.92
N LEU A 161 7.01 22.56 3.08
CA LEU A 161 8.37 22.21 2.69
C LEU A 161 8.92 21.04 3.50
N MET A 162 8.69 20.98 4.82
CA MET A 162 9.13 19.85 5.63
C MET A 162 8.42 18.55 5.29
N SER A 163 7.11 18.62 5.07
CA SER A 163 6.33 17.45 4.61
C SER A 163 6.86 16.96 3.26
N ALA A 164 7.04 17.87 2.30
CA ALA A 164 7.59 17.56 0.99
C ALA A 164 9.01 16.96 1.08
N ALA A 165 9.89 17.53 1.91
CA ALA A 165 11.25 17.04 2.10
C ALA A 165 11.28 15.63 2.70
N ALA A 166 10.43 15.33 3.69
CA ALA A 166 10.33 14.00 4.27
C ALA A 166 9.85 12.96 3.24
N PHE A 167 8.87 13.32 2.40
CA PHE A 167 8.40 12.46 1.33
C PHE A 167 9.47 12.23 0.25
N ILE A 168 10.15 13.29 -0.20
CA ILE A 168 11.25 13.19 -1.17
C ILE A 168 12.38 12.32 -0.61
N GLY A 169 12.73 12.47 0.67
CA GLY A 169 13.72 11.63 1.34
C GLY A 169 13.37 10.15 1.33
N LEU A 170 12.10 9.81 1.59
CA LEU A 170 11.60 8.43 1.51
C LEU A 170 11.67 7.88 0.08
N ILE A 171 11.27 8.66 -0.92
CA ILE A 171 11.36 8.26 -2.34
C ILE A 171 12.83 8.05 -2.74
N ALA A 172 13.73 8.93 -2.31
CA ALA A 172 15.16 8.81 -2.58
C ALA A 172 15.75 7.53 -1.99
N ALA A 173 15.34 7.12 -0.80
CA ALA A 173 15.72 5.82 -0.22
C ALA A 173 15.29 4.64 -1.10
N PHE A 174 14.07 4.63 -1.64
CA PHE A 174 13.60 3.57 -2.53
C PHE A 174 14.33 3.56 -3.88
N ILE A 175 14.59 4.72 -4.47
CA ILE A 175 15.37 4.84 -5.71
C ILE A 175 16.81 4.38 -5.47
N ALA A 176 17.42 4.75 -4.35
CA ALA A 176 18.76 4.30 -3.96
C ALA A 176 18.81 2.78 -3.78
N ARG A 177 17.77 2.16 -3.20
CA ARG A 177 17.64 0.69 -3.13
C ARG A 177 17.58 0.06 -4.52
N ALA A 178 16.80 0.61 -5.44
CA ALA A 178 16.69 0.08 -6.79
C ALA A 178 17.98 0.22 -7.62
N LEU A 179 18.75 1.30 -7.42
CA LEU A 179 19.98 1.59 -8.14
C LEU A 179 21.24 1.00 -7.51
N ALA A 180 21.30 0.90 -6.18
CA ALA A 180 22.51 0.55 -5.45
C ALA A 180 22.30 -0.50 -4.34
N GLY A 181 21.11 -1.10 -4.25
CA GLY A 181 20.84 -2.21 -3.35
C GLY A 181 21.66 -3.44 -3.69
N ALA A 182 22.32 -4.03 -2.70
CA ALA A 182 22.89 -5.36 -2.84
C ALA A 182 21.77 -6.39 -2.65
N GLY A 183 21.68 -7.40 -3.52
CA GLY A 183 20.73 -8.52 -3.43
C GLY A 183 21.32 -9.72 -2.69
N ASP A 184 20.61 -10.84 -2.68
CA ASP A 184 21.17 -12.15 -2.34
C ASP A 184 21.95 -12.71 -3.54
N LYS A 185 23.23 -13.05 -3.32
CA LYS A 185 24.13 -13.63 -4.34
C LYS A 185 23.63 -14.96 -4.91
N ASN A 186 22.74 -15.65 -4.19
CA ASN A 186 22.20 -16.94 -4.60
C ASN A 186 20.96 -16.81 -5.50
N ILE A 187 20.43 -15.60 -5.69
CA ILE A 187 19.23 -15.34 -6.46
C ILE A 187 19.59 -14.39 -7.61
N ALA A 188 19.62 -14.93 -8.84
CA ALA A 188 19.92 -14.14 -10.02
C ALA A 188 18.83 -13.09 -10.28
N GLY A 189 19.21 -11.81 -10.37
CA GLY A 189 18.32 -10.68 -10.61
C GLY A 189 17.75 -10.02 -9.35
N ASP A 190 18.23 -10.40 -8.17
CA ASP A 190 17.76 -9.88 -6.87
C ASP A 190 18.50 -8.60 -6.42
N GLY A 191 19.71 -8.37 -6.97
CA GLY A 191 20.49 -7.16 -6.73
C GLY A 191 20.09 -5.98 -7.62
N ALA A 192 20.64 -4.80 -7.30
CA ALA A 192 20.55 -3.68 -8.20
C ALA A 192 21.29 -4.00 -9.51
N GLY A 193 20.54 -3.92 -10.61
CA GLY A 193 20.99 -4.35 -11.92
C GLY A 193 20.06 -3.81 -13.01
N VAL A 194 20.25 -4.31 -14.22
CA VAL A 194 19.50 -3.85 -15.40
C VAL A 194 17.99 -3.97 -15.19
N MET A 195 17.54 -5.07 -14.57
CA MET A 195 16.13 -5.35 -14.34
C MET A 195 15.49 -4.44 -13.30
N SER A 196 16.15 -4.14 -12.18
CA SER A 196 15.62 -3.24 -11.15
C SER A 196 15.46 -1.81 -11.68
N VAL A 197 16.42 -1.35 -12.48
CA VAL A 197 16.43 -0.02 -13.09
C VAL A 197 15.39 0.09 -14.19
N LEU A 198 15.31 -0.92 -15.07
CA LEU A 198 14.27 -0.98 -16.09
C LEU A 198 12.88 -0.95 -15.45
N THR A 199 12.66 -1.74 -14.40
CA THR A 199 11.38 -1.80 -13.69
C THR A 199 11.06 -0.47 -13.02
N LEU A 200 12.05 0.19 -12.40
CA LEU A 200 11.89 1.52 -11.80
C LEU A 200 11.47 2.56 -12.86
N PHE A 201 12.19 2.65 -13.97
CA PHE A 201 11.88 3.61 -15.03
C PHE A 201 10.55 3.29 -15.72
N ALA A 202 10.22 2.01 -15.90
CA ALA A 202 8.92 1.60 -16.41
C ALA A 202 7.79 2.03 -15.45
N ALA A 203 7.93 1.78 -14.15
CA ALA A 203 6.95 2.18 -13.14
C ALA A 203 6.73 3.69 -13.13
N VAL A 204 7.81 4.49 -13.13
CA VAL A 204 7.74 5.95 -13.23
C VAL A 204 7.11 6.38 -14.57
N GLY A 205 7.49 5.74 -15.66
CA GLY A 205 6.99 5.99 -17.01
C GLY A 205 5.49 5.74 -17.16
N PHE A 206 4.92 4.76 -16.44
CA PHE A 206 3.47 4.53 -16.39
C PHE A 206 2.77 5.43 -15.37
N MET A 207 3.38 5.67 -14.22
CA MET A 207 2.77 6.47 -13.15
C MET A 207 2.56 7.93 -13.55
N LEU A 208 3.57 8.58 -14.15
CA LEU A 208 3.50 9.99 -14.54
C LEU A 208 2.34 10.33 -15.49
N PRO A 209 2.11 9.60 -16.61
CA PRO A 209 0.97 9.85 -17.48
C PRO A 209 -0.36 9.49 -16.81
N LEU A 210 -0.44 8.38 -16.05
CA LEU A 210 -1.66 8.02 -15.31
C LEU A 210 -2.06 9.12 -14.32
N GLN A 211 -1.10 9.65 -13.56
CA GLN A 211 -1.34 10.72 -12.60
C GLN A 211 -1.69 12.03 -13.29
N LYS A 212 -0.99 12.41 -14.38
CA LYS A 212 -1.36 13.59 -15.19
C LYS A 212 -2.78 13.50 -15.77
N ILE A 213 -3.23 12.30 -16.16
CA ILE A 213 -4.61 12.08 -16.62
C ILE A 213 -5.59 12.25 -15.45
N CYS A 214 -5.28 11.66 -14.29
CA CYS A 214 -6.11 11.80 -13.09
C CYS A 214 -6.27 13.28 -12.70
N ASP A 215 -5.17 14.05 -12.71
CA ASP A 215 -5.17 15.46 -12.34
C ASP A 215 -5.88 16.33 -13.38
N LYS A 216 -5.55 16.16 -14.67
CA LYS A 216 -6.09 16.98 -15.77
C LYS A 216 -7.59 16.80 -15.94
N TYR A 217 -8.09 15.57 -15.77
CA TYR A 217 -9.51 15.25 -15.93
C TYR A 217 -10.23 15.13 -14.58
N SER A 218 -9.54 15.38 -13.45
CA SER A 218 -10.06 15.24 -12.09
C SER A 218 -10.76 13.89 -11.83
N ILE A 219 -10.20 12.80 -12.39
CA ILE A 219 -10.75 11.44 -12.28
C ILE A 219 -10.31 10.83 -10.95
N LYS A 220 -10.97 11.24 -9.87
CA LYS A 220 -10.69 10.76 -8.49
C LYS A 220 -10.85 9.26 -8.30
N TRP A 221 -11.59 8.60 -9.19
CA TRP A 221 -11.80 7.14 -9.18
C TRP A 221 -10.55 6.38 -9.64
N LEU A 222 -9.75 6.96 -10.55
CA LEU A 222 -8.57 6.33 -11.15
C LEU A 222 -7.30 6.52 -10.31
N GLU A 223 -7.25 7.60 -9.52
CA GLU A 223 -6.10 7.97 -8.70
C GLU A 223 -5.61 6.84 -7.76
N PRO A 224 -6.49 6.08 -7.07
CA PRO A 224 -6.07 4.93 -6.25
C PRO A 224 -5.54 3.74 -7.07
N PHE A 225 -5.88 3.64 -8.36
CA PHE A 225 -5.39 2.59 -9.26
C PHE A 225 -4.05 2.92 -9.92
N ALA A 226 -3.69 4.20 -10.02
CA ALA A 226 -2.51 4.62 -10.74
C ALA A 226 -1.24 3.92 -10.23
N MET A 227 -1.10 3.78 -8.91
CA MET A 227 0.03 3.09 -8.28
C MET A 227 0.00 1.56 -8.52
N PRO A 228 -1.05 0.80 -8.15
CA PRO A 228 -1.09 -0.64 -8.46
C PRO A 228 -0.97 -0.97 -9.95
N ALA A 229 -1.62 -0.18 -10.82
CA ALA A 229 -1.56 -0.38 -12.26
C ALA A 229 -0.15 -0.14 -12.80
N SER A 230 0.53 0.93 -12.38
CA SER A 230 1.92 1.18 -12.78
C SER A 230 2.87 0.10 -12.28
N MET A 231 2.67 -0.44 -11.07
CA MET A 231 3.44 -1.58 -10.56
C MET A 231 3.24 -2.84 -11.43
N ILE A 232 2.00 -3.21 -11.73
CA ILE A 232 1.70 -4.38 -12.56
C ILE A 232 2.26 -4.21 -13.97
N LEU A 233 2.06 -3.04 -14.59
CA LEU A 233 2.59 -2.75 -15.93
C LEU A 233 4.12 -2.79 -15.95
N ALA A 234 4.78 -2.28 -14.92
CA ALA A 234 6.23 -2.38 -14.78
C ALA A 234 6.71 -3.83 -14.63
N MET A 235 5.99 -4.66 -13.87
CA MET A 235 6.27 -6.11 -13.77
C MET A 235 6.10 -6.81 -15.11
N VAL A 236 5.08 -6.47 -15.89
CA VAL A 236 4.90 -7.02 -17.25
C VAL A 236 6.07 -6.63 -18.16
N VAL A 237 6.50 -5.37 -18.12
CA VAL A 237 7.69 -4.93 -18.88
C VAL A 237 8.93 -5.70 -18.45
N ALA A 238 9.11 -5.93 -17.14
CA ALA A 238 10.22 -6.71 -16.62
C ALA A 238 10.17 -8.18 -17.11
N LEU A 239 8.99 -8.81 -17.08
CA LEU A 239 8.80 -10.17 -17.58
C LEU A 239 9.10 -10.29 -19.07
N LEU A 240 8.64 -9.33 -19.88
CA LEU A 240 8.93 -9.29 -21.31
C LEU A 240 10.43 -9.08 -21.58
N ALA A 241 11.05 -8.17 -20.83
CA ALA A 241 12.49 -7.92 -20.93
C ALA A 241 13.32 -9.16 -20.58
N ALA A 242 12.91 -9.92 -19.56
CA ALA A 242 13.57 -11.18 -19.19
C ALA A 242 13.53 -12.24 -20.30
N GLN A 243 12.50 -12.24 -21.15
CA GLN A 243 12.37 -13.21 -22.25
C GLN A 243 12.99 -12.74 -23.57
N LEU A 244 13.02 -11.42 -23.81
CA LEU A 244 13.46 -10.84 -25.08
C LEU A 244 14.93 -10.41 -25.07
N LEU A 245 15.49 -10.07 -23.91
CA LEU A 245 16.88 -9.62 -23.80
C LEU A 245 17.83 -10.81 -23.59
N PRO A 246 19.11 -10.68 -24.02
CA PRO A 246 20.12 -11.70 -23.79
C PRO A 246 20.29 -12.00 -22.29
N ALA A 247 20.41 -13.28 -21.93
CA ALA A 247 20.50 -13.71 -20.52
C ALA A 247 21.67 -13.05 -19.76
N ASN A 248 22.79 -12.82 -20.44
CA ASN A 248 23.96 -12.11 -19.91
C ASN A 248 23.69 -10.63 -19.60
N PHE A 249 22.68 -10.02 -20.20
CA PHE A 249 22.28 -8.65 -19.95
C PHE A 249 21.20 -8.55 -18.85
N VAL A 250 20.28 -9.51 -18.82
CA VAL A 250 19.20 -9.59 -17.81
C VAL A 250 19.75 -9.88 -16.41
N VAL A 251 20.74 -10.76 -16.31
CA VAL A 251 21.36 -11.16 -15.03
C VAL A 251 22.48 -10.19 -14.60
N LEU A 252 22.72 -9.12 -15.37
CA LEU A 252 23.76 -8.15 -15.05
C LEU A 252 23.36 -7.33 -13.81
N GLU A 253 24.00 -7.67 -12.70
CA GLU A 253 23.96 -6.93 -11.45
C GLU A 253 25.32 -6.26 -11.22
N TRP A 254 25.30 -4.97 -10.87
CA TRP A 254 26.53 -4.23 -10.57
C TRP A 254 26.93 -4.32 -9.10
N ARG A 255 26.05 -4.81 -8.23
CA ARG A 255 26.33 -5.10 -6.81
C ARG A 255 25.79 -6.47 -6.41
N GLY A 256 26.41 -7.51 -6.99
CA GLY A 256 26.29 -8.91 -6.56
C GLY A 256 27.13 -9.20 -5.31
#